data_AF-A0A6J8A8G8-F1
#
_entry.id   AF-A0A6J8A8G8-F1
#
_cell.length_a   1.000
_cell.length_b   1.000
_cell.length_c   1.000
_cell.angle_alpha   90.00
_cell.angle_beta   90.00
_cell.angle_gamma   90.00
#
_symmetry.space_group_name_H-M   'P 1'
#
loop_
_entity.id
_entity.type
_entity.pdbx_description
1 polymer ?
#
loop_
_entity_poly.entity_id
_entity_poly.type
_entity_poly.pdbx_seq_one_letter_code
_entity_poly.pdbx_strand_id
1 'polypeptide(L)'
;MENQRSGVFVGIDKRGRHTPHNKTSDAALKAIRSHIESFPVVDGHYTRKDSNRKYLGAELNISRMYQLYQEKNKDNLPDTQIVSQAIYRKIFNEEYNFSFHIPKKDQCNICVNYQKETSIGTLTPEKKYIYDKHITEKIRARQEKKADKDHAKENLDTMVATFDLQAVLQIPCSLVSQIYYMRKLNSYNLSIYNLASKHATCYLWSEVDAKRGSCEIGTCLYLQLMSLQRNIKHVILYSDACAGQNRNQFITTA
;
A
#
# COMPACT_ATOMS: atom_id res chain seq x y z
N MET A 1 47.56 -1.19 65.88
CA MET A 1 46.88 -0.64 64.70
C MET A 1 46.58 -1.80 63.77
N GLU A 2 45.43 -2.43 63.95
CA GLU A 2 44.96 -3.57 63.16
C GLU A 2 44.30 -3.06 61.87
N ASN A 3 44.82 -3.45 60.71
CA ASN A 3 44.12 -3.30 59.44
C ASN A 3 43.34 -4.58 59.16
N GLN A 4 42.02 -4.52 59.43
CA GLN A 4 41.03 -5.49 58.97
C GLN A 4 41.18 -5.70 57.45
N ARG A 5 41.52 -6.93 57.05
CA ARG A 5 41.37 -7.38 55.66
C ARG A 5 39.88 -7.55 55.39
N SER A 6 39.28 -6.57 54.73
CA SER A 6 37.93 -6.64 54.22
C SER A 6 37.78 -7.89 53.35
N GLY A 7 36.80 -8.74 53.67
CA GLY A 7 36.46 -9.98 52.96
C GLY A 7 35.82 -9.75 51.59
N VAL A 8 36.28 -8.74 50.84
CA VAL A 8 35.75 -8.38 49.54
C VAL A 8 36.60 -9.04 48.47
N PHE A 9 35.96 -9.87 47.64
CA PHE A 9 36.60 -10.48 46.47
C PHE A 9 37.06 -9.39 45.50
N VAL A 10 38.38 -9.21 45.34
CA VAL A 10 39.01 -8.21 44.45
C VAL A 10 39.22 -8.78 43.03
N GLY A 11 38.62 -9.92 42.71
CA GLY A 11 38.69 -10.52 41.38
C GLY A 11 37.63 -9.97 40.43
N ILE A 12 37.91 -9.98 39.14
CA ILE A 12 36.93 -9.62 38.10
C ILE A 12 35.90 -10.77 37.98
N ASP A 13 34.60 -10.48 38.14
CA ASP A 13 33.54 -11.49 38.01
C ASP A 13 33.52 -12.09 36.59
N LYS A 14 33.78 -13.41 36.50
CA LYS A 14 33.84 -14.17 35.26
C LYS A 14 32.54 -14.92 34.94
N ARG A 15 31.51 -14.84 35.80
CA ARG A 15 30.20 -15.46 35.53
C ARG A 15 29.52 -14.77 34.34
N GLY A 16 28.84 -15.55 33.49
CA GLY A 16 28.18 -15.04 32.28
C GLY A 16 29.10 -14.64 31.12
N ARG A 17 30.43 -14.84 31.23
CA ARG A 17 31.39 -14.53 30.15
C ARG A 17 31.62 -15.69 29.17
N HIS A 18 30.97 -16.82 29.37
CA HIS A 18 31.04 -17.94 28.44
C HIS A 18 30.09 -17.73 27.28
N THR A 19 30.59 -17.90 26.06
CA THR A 19 29.75 -17.94 24.87
C THR A 19 28.77 -19.11 25.01
N PRO A 20 27.45 -18.86 24.89
CA PRO A 20 26.46 -19.93 24.97
C PRO A 20 26.75 -21.01 23.91
N HIS A 21 26.66 -22.29 24.30
CA HIS A 21 26.88 -23.41 23.38
C HIS A 21 25.90 -23.39 22.18
N ASN A 22 24.72 -22.80 22.35
CA ASN A 22 23.69 -22.65 21.33
C ASN A 22 23.84 -21.36 20.50
N LYS A 23 24.94 -20.61 20.63
CA LYS A 23 25.16 -19.42 19.82
C LYS A 23 25.36 -19.83 18.36
N THR A 24 24.52 -19.30 17.47
CA THR A 24 24.67 -19.45 16.03
C THR A 24 26.04 -18.95 15.59
N SER A 25 26.74 -19.73 14.78
CA SER A 25 28.07 -19.38 14.30
C SER A 25 28.02 -18.12 13.41
N ASP A 26 29.08 -17.30 13.47
CA ASP A 26 29.16 -16.07 12.65
C ASP A 26 29.15 -16.40 11.15
N ALA A 27 29.68 -17.57 10.77
CA ALA A 27 29.62 -18.09 9.41
C ALA A 27 28.17 -18.33 8.94
N ALA A 28 27.34 -18.93 9.80
CA ALA A 28 25.92 -19.17 9.50
C ALA A 28 25.12 -17.86 9.41
N LEU A 29 25.41 -16.88 10.29
CA LEU A 29 24.81 -15.54 10.21
C LEU A 29 25.15 -14.84 8.89
N LYS A 30 26.41 -14.91 8.45
CA LYS A 30 26.86 -14.34 7.17
C LYS A 30 26.19 -15.02 5.97
N ALA A 31 26.00 -16.34 6.02
CA ALA A 31 25.30 -17.08 4.97
C ALA A 31 23.82 -16.65 4.82
N ILE A 32 23.13 -16.39 5.94
CA ILE A 32 21.75 -15.89 5.93
C ILE A 32 21.68 -14.49 5.32
N ARG A 33 22.55 -13.57 5.76
CA ARG A 33 22.60 -12.20 5.22
C ARG A 33 22.85 -12.20 3.72
N SER A 34 23.86 -12.95 3.27
CA SER A 34 24.18 -13.10 1.85
C SER A 34 23.02 -13.70 1.05
N HIS A 35 22.26 -14.63 1.64
CA HIS A 35 21.05 -15.17 1.02
C HIS A 35 19.95 -14.10 0.90
N ILE A 36 19.65 -13.36 1.97
CA ILE A 36 18.63 -12.30 1.97
C ILE A 36 18.98 -11.20 0.95
N GLU A 37 20.25 -10.81 0.88
CA GLU A 37 20.76 -9.79 -0.04
C GLU A 37 20.82 -10.24 -1.51
N SER A 38 20.75 -11.55 -1.76
CA SER A 38 20.73 -12.08 -3.13
C SER A 38 19.39 -11.86 -3.85
N PHE A 39 18.32 -11.52 -3.13
CA PHE A 39 17.02 -11.26 -3.74
C PHE A 39 16.94 -9.83 -4.30
N PRO A 40 16.39 -9.65 -5.50
CA PRO A 40 16.16 -8.32 -6.05
C PRO A 40 15.14 -7.56 -5.18
N VAL A 41 15.47 -6.32 -4.83
CA VAL A 41 14.61 -5.41 -4.07
C VAL A 41 14.21 -4.20 -4.91
N VAL A 42 12.96 -3.79 -4.76
CA VAL A 42 12.38 -2.61 -5.41
C VAL A 42 12.12 -1.54 -4.36
N ASP A 43 12.50 -0.30 -4.64
CA ASP A 43 12.16 0.81 -3.76
C ASP A 43 10.65 1.12 -3.81
N GLY A 44 10.10 1.63 -2.70
CA GLY A 44 8.71 2.08 -2.63
C GLY A 44 8.43 3.25 -3.58
N HIS A 45 8.18 2.95 -4.86
CA HIS A 45 8.08 3.92 -5.96
C HIS A 45 7.03 5.03 -5.70
N TYR A 46 5.93 4.70 -5.01
CA TYR A 46 4.79 5.60 -4.80
C TYR A 46 4.63 6.15 -3.37
N THR A 47 5.57 5.86 -2.47
CA THR A 47 5.56 6.31 -1.06
C THR A 47 6.93 6.80 -0.61
N ARG A 48 7.73 7.35 -1.54
CA ARG A 48 9.06 7.90 -1.22
C ARG A 48 9.02 9.04 -0.19
N LYS A 49 7.86 9.70 -0.03
CA LYS A 49 7.68 10.75 0.97
C LYS A 49 7.45 10.21 2.39
N ASP A 50 7.02 8.95 2.53
CA ASP A 50 6.48 8.41 3.77
C ASP A 50 7.29 7.24 4.36
N SER A 51 8.21 6.61 3.60
CA SER A 51 9.04 5.50 4.11
C SER A 51 10.28 5.17 3.27
N ASN A 52 11.39 4.81 3.94
CA ASN A 52 12.62 4.23 3.34
C ASN A 52 12.57 2.70 3.19
N ARG A 53 11.39 2.08 3.27
CA ARG A 53 11.20 0.62 3.20
C ARG A 53 11.42 0.10 1.78
N LYS A 54 12.15 -1.02 1.66
CA LYS A 54 12.38 -1.74 0.40
C LYS A 54 11.43 -2.94 0.28
N TYR A 55 11.13 -3.33 -0.96
CA TYR A 55 10.15 -4.37 -1.25
C TYR A 55 10.74 -5.53 -2.05
N LEU A 56 10.57 -6.76 -1.54
CA LEU A 56 10.87 -8.01 -2.23
C LEU A 56 9.70 -8.44 -3.12
N GLY A 57 9.89 -9.36 -4.07
CA GLY A 57 8.80 -9.85 -4.94
C GLY A 57 7.53 -10.29 -4.19
N ALA A 58 6.37 -10.15 -4.84
CA ALA A 58 5.06 -10.45 -4.25
C ALA A 58 4.84 -11.95 -4.02
N GLU A 59 5.54 -12.77 -4.80
CA GLU A 59 5.60 -14.22 -4.74
C GLU A 59 6.43 -14.74 -3.55
N LEU A 60 7.21 -13.85 -2.92
CA LEU A 60 8.06 -14.19 -1.79
C LEU A 60 7.35 -13.94 -0.47
N ASN A 61 7.71 -14.75 0.53
CA ASN A 61 7.44 -14.52 1.93
C ASN A 61 8.60 -15.13 2.74
N ILE A 62 8.69 -14.84 4.04
CA ILE A 62 9.80 -15.33 4.89
C ILE A 62 9.90 -16.88 4.85
N SER A 63 8.78 -17.59 4.81
CA SER A 63 8.77 -19.05 4.71
C SER A 63 9.30 -19.54 3.37
N ARG A 64 8.89 -18.91 2.27
CA ARG A 64 9.37 -19.26 0.93
C ARG A 64 10.86 -18.95 0.77
N MET A 65 11.32 -17.80 1.26
CA MET A 65 12.75 -17.47 1.26
C MET A 65 13.56 -18.45 2.10
N TYR A 66 13.03 -18.90 3.24
CA TYR A 66 13.72 -19.90 4.05
C TYR A 66 13.79 -21.27 3.34
N GLN A 67 12.74 -21.69 2.64
CA GLN A 67 12.81 -22.91 1.81
C GLN A 67 13.90 -22.81 0.75
N LEU A 68 13.99 -21.68 0.03
CA LEU A 68 15.05 -21.43 -0.96
C LEU A 68 16.44 -21.43 -0.33
N TYR A 69 16.57 -20.91 0.89
CA TYR A 69 17.80 -20.99 1.67
C TYR A 69 18.19 -22.43 1.96
N GLN A 70 17.23 -23.27 2.38
CA GLN A 70 17.48 -24.69 2.63
C GLN A 70 17.88 -25.41 1.34
N GLU A 71 17.14 -25.20 0.24
CA GLU A 71 17.44 -25.77 -1.08
C GLU A 71 18.86 -25.43 -1.55
N LYS A 72 19.28 -24.16 -1.42
CA LYS A 72 20.62 -23.69 -1.82
C LYS A 72 21.75 -24.32 -1.01
N ASN A 73 21.50 -24.65 0.26
CA ASN A 73 22.51 -25.16 1.18
C ASN A 73 22.48 -26.69 1.31
N LYS A 74 21.46 -27.35 0.78
CA LYS A 74 21.26 -28.80 0.87
C LYS A 74 22.43 -29.62 0.32
N ASP A 75 23.06 -29.14 -0.75
CA ASP A 75 24.19 -29.83 -1.40
C ASP A 75 25.55 -29.44 -0.82
N ASN A 76 25.63 -28.34 -0.07
CA ASN A 76 26.90 -27.74 0.39
C ASN A 76 27.13 -27.89 1.91
N LEU A 77 26.09 -28.14 2.69
CA LEU A 77 26.14 -28.20 4.14
C LEU A 77 25.33 -29.40 4.66
N PRO A 78 25.82 -30.15 5.65
CA PRO A 78 25.03 -31.17 6.33
C PRO A 78 23.85 -30.52 7.08
N ASP A 79 22.71 -31.22 7.14
CA ASP A 79 21.44 -30.72 7.73
C ASP A 79 21.62 -30.14 9.15
N THR A 80 22.58 -30.64 9.91
CA THR A 80 22.93 -30.17 11.26
C THR A 80 23.49 -28.75 11.33
N GLN A 81 23.91 -28.17 10.20
CA GLN A 81 24.45 -26.80 10.11
C GLN A 81 23.46 -25.79 9.50
N ILE A 82 22.30 -26.25 9.03
CA ILE A 82 21.24 -25.39 8.52
C ILE A 82 20.56 -24.69 9.69
N VAL A 83 20.56 -23.36 9.69
CA VAL A 83 19.90 -22.59 10.75
C VAL A 83 18.38 -22.79 10.75
N SER A 84 17.76 -22.63 11.91
CA SER A 84 16.30 -22.71 12.02
C SER A 84 15.62 -21.50 11.37
N GLN A 85 14.38 -21.70 10.92
CA GLN A 85 13.54 -20.63 10.37
C GLN A 85 13.36 -19.47 11.37
N ALA A 86 13.35 -19.76 12.68
CA ALA A 86 13.22 -18.74 13.72
C ALA A 86 14.40 -17.76 13.69
N ILE A 87 15.63 -18.26 13.56
CA ILE A 87 16.83 -17.41 13.45
C ILE A 87 16.79 -16.61 12.14
N TYR A 88 16.42 -17.26 11.04
CA TYR A 88 16.28 -16.60 9.74
C TYR A 88 15.27 -15.44 9.80
N ARG A 89 14.09 -15.67 10.38
CA ARG A 89 13.04 -14.67 10.58
C ARG A 89 13.50 -13.53 11.49
N LYS A 90 14.23 -13.85 12.56
CA LYS A 90 14.77 -12.85 13.49
C LYS A 90 15.71 -11.88 12.76
N ILE A 91 16.69 -12.42 12.02
CA ILE A 91 17.64 -11.62 11.23
C ILE A 91 16.90 -10.77 10.19
N PHE A 92 15.95 -11.37 9.46
CA PHE A 92 15.16 -10.64 8.47
C PHE A 92 14.42 -9.45 9.08
N ASN A 93 13.77 -9.63 10.24
CA ASN A 93 12.95 -8.59 10.86
C ASN A 93 13.76 -7.53 11.62
N GLU A 94 14.90 -7.90 12.21
CA GLU A 94 15.71 -7.01 13.04
C GLU A 94 16.75 -6.23 12.23
N GLU A 95 17.36 -6.86 11.22
CA GLU A 95 18.45 -6.25 10.43
C GLU A 95 17.96 -5.59 9.14
N TYR A 96 16.80 -6.00 8.59
CA TYR A 96 16.32 -5.50 7.30
C TYR A 96 14.94 -4.82 7.42
N ASN A 97 14.82 -3.60 6.91
CA ASN A 97 13.51 -2.93 6.73
C ASN A 97 12.90 -3.31 5.37
N PHE A 98 12.71 -4.62 5.17
CA PHE A 98 12.11 -5.19 3.96
C PHE A 98 10.65 -5.57 4.20
N SER A 99 9.85 -5.47 3.15
CA SER A 99 8.49 -6.02 3.10
C SER A 99 8.29 -6.74 1.78
N PHE A 100 7.29 -7.60 1.69
CA PHE A 100 6.91 -8.21 0.42
C PHE A 100 6.08 -7.20 -0.37
N HIS A 101 6.34 -7.13 -1.67
CA HIS A 101 5.71 -6.19 -2.59
C HIS A 101 4.24 -6.57 -2.70
N ILE A 102 3.38 -5.65 -2.28
CA ILE A 102 1.97 -5.69 -2.60
C ILE A 102 1.78 -4.44 -3.46
N PRO A 103 1.42 -4.55 -4.75
CA PRO A 103 1.01 -3.39 -5.52
C PRO A 103 -0.24 -2.80 -4.86
N LYS A 104 -0.06 -1.80 -3.98
CA LYS A 104 -1.15 -1.22 -3.18
C LYS A 104 -1.82 -0.01 -3.83
N LYS A 105 -1.41 0.39 -5.03
CA LYS A 105 -1.97 1.55 -5.72
C LYS A 105 -2.20 1.21 -7.18
N ASP A 106 -3.35 1.64 -7.69
CA ASP A 106 -3.64 1.62 -9.12
C ASP A 106 -2.49 2.29 -9.86
N GLN A 107 -1.83 1.51 -10.71
CA GLN A 107 -0.72 2.01 -11.49
C GLN A 107 -1.27 2.74 -12.70
N CYS A 108 -0.79 3.96 -12.93
CA CYS A 108 -1.15 4.70 -14.14
C CYS A 108 -0.44 4.06 -15.34
N ASN A 109 -1.20 3.60 -16.33
CA ASN A 109 -0.67 2.98 -17.55
C ASN A 109 0.37 3.86 -18.25
N ILE A 110 0.15 5.18 -18.33
CA ILE A 110 1.09 6.13 -18.94
C ILE A 110 2.42 6.13 -18.19
N CYS A 111 2.38 6.26 -16.86
CA CYS A 111 3.60 6.26 -16.04
C CYS A 111 4.35 4.92 -16.09
N VAL A 112 3.62 3.80 -16.06
CA VAL A 112 4.22 2.45 -16.10
C VAL A 112 4.89 2.21 -17.44
N ASN A 113 4.21 2.56 -18.54
CA ASN A 113 4.76 2.37 -19.89
C ASN A 113 6.01 3.23 -20.08
N TYR A 114 5.97 4.51 -19.69
CA TYR A 114 7.13 5.39 -19.73
C TYR A 114 8.33 4.80 -18.98
N GLN A 115 8.12 4.25 -17.78
CA GLN A 115 9.19 3.64 -17.00
C GLN A 115 9.76 2.40 -17.66
N LYS A 116 8.88 1.48 -18.09
CA LYS A 116 9.30 0.26 -18.77
C LYS A 116 10.16 0.56 -19.99
N GLU A 117 9.70 1.49 -20.83
CA GLU A 117 10.41 1.87 -22.05
C GLU A 117 11.71 2.62 -21.77
N THR A 118 11.76 3.40 -20.68
CA THR A 118 12.99 4.03 -20.21
C THR A 118 14.00 2.98 -19.75
N SER A 119 13.56 1.95 -19.02
CA SER A 119 14.44 0.86 -18.55
C SER A 119 14.95 -0.03 -19.69
N ILE A 120 14.14 -0.25 -20.73
CA ILE A 120 14.49 -1.08 -21.89
C ILE A 120 15.28 -0.26 -22.94
N GLY A 121 15.27 1.08 -22.84
CA GLY A 121 15.94 1.96 -23.81
C GLY A 121 15.16 2.19 -25.10
N THR A 122 13.85 1.88 -25.11
CA THR A 122 12.95 2.03 -26.27
C THR A 122 12.09 3.30 -26.20
N LEU A 123 12.51 4.27 -25.39
CA LEU A 123 11.76 5.50 -25.19
C LEU A 123 11.87 6.41 -26.42
N THR A 124 10.73 6.78 -27.01
CA THR A 124 10.68 7.74 -28.12
C THR A 124 10.40 9.16 -27.61
N PRO A 125 10.81 10.21 -28.35
CA PRO A 125 10.52 11.60 -28.00
C PRO A 125 9.02 11.89 -27.81
N GLU A 126 8.16 11.25 -28.61
CA GLU A 126 6.70 11.42 -28.54
C GLU A 126 6.15 10.88 -27.22
N LYS A 127 6.62 9.71 -26.79
CA LYS A 127 6.18 9.10 -25.53
C LYS A 127 6.67 9.88 -24.32
N LYS A 128 7.87 10.48 -24.40
CA LYS A 128 8.35 11.43 -23.40
C LYS A 128 7.45 12.67 -23.33
N TYR A 129 7.09 13.26 -24.47
CA TYR A 129 6.17 14.40 -24.51
C TYR A 129 4.80 14.07 -23.89
N ILE A 130 4.22 12.90 -24.21
CA ILE A 130 2.95 12.43 -23.62
C ILE A 130 3.08 12.32 -22.09
N TYR A 131 4.18 11.76 -21.62
CA TYR A 131 4.45 11.64 -20.18
C TYR A 131 4.58 13.02 -19.51
N ASP A 132 5.36 13.93 -20.08
CA ASP A 132 5.58 15.27 -19.52
C ASP A 132 4.28 16.08 -19.47
N LYS A 133 3.45 15.98 -20.52
CA LYS A 133 2.10 16.54 -20.54
C LYS A 133 1.23 15.95 -19.44
N HIS A 134 1.18 14.62 -19.32
CA HIS A 134 0.43 13.93 -18.27
C HIS A 134 0.84 14.38 -16.86
N ILE A 135 2.14 14.52 -16.59
CA ILE A 135 2.65 14.98 -15.30
C ILE A 135 2.24 16.43 -15.04
N THR A 136 2.32 17.30 -16.05
CA THR A 136 1.91 18.71 -15.95
C THR A 136 0.42 18.83 -15.62
N GLU A 137 -0.45 18.13 -16.35
CA GLU A 137 -1.90 18.12 -16.10
C GLU A 137 -2.25 17.54 -14.72
N LYS A 138 -1.56 16.47 -14.30
CA LYS A 138 -1.70 15.89 -12.97
C LYS A 138 -1.32 16.87 -11.86
N ILE A 139 -0.25 17.65 -12.03
CA ILE A 139 0.16 18.66 -11.07
C ILE A 139 -0.88 19.77 -11.01
N ARG A 140 -1.33 20.25 -12.17
CA ARG A 140 -2.36 21.29 -12.29
C ARG A 140 -3.66 20.89 -11.58
N ALA A 141 -4.22 19.72 -11.89
CA ALA A 141 -5.45 19.23 -11.26
C ALA A 141 -5.33 19.11 -9.73
N ARG A 142 -4.14 18.76 -9.22
CA ARG A 142 -3.88 18.71 -7.77
C ARG A 142 -3.80 20.10 -7.14
N GLN A 143 -3.26 21.08 -7.87
CA GLN A 143 -3.19 22.47 -7.41
C GLN A 143 -4.59 23.10 -7.38
N GLU A 144 -5.38 22.94 -8.45
CA GLU A 144 -6.78 23.39 -8.52
C GLU A 144 -7.61 22.78 -7.39
N LYS A 145 -7.56 21.44 -7.22
CA LYS A 145 -8.24 20.75 -6.10
C LYS A 145 -7.82 21.26 -4.73
N LYS A 146 -6.55 21.65 -4.56
CA LYS A 146 -6.06 22.21 -3.30
C LYS A 146 -6.61 23.62 -3.07
N ALA A 147 -6.57 24.48 -4.10
CA ALA A 147 -7.11 25.83 -4.06
C ALA A 147 -8.61 25.82 -3.72
N ASP A 148 -9.40 24.99 -4.42
CA ASP A 148 -10.84 24.86 -4.17
C ASP A 148 -11.12 24.38 -2.76
N LYS A 149 -10.36 23.38 -2.29
CA LYS A 149 -10.49 22.86 -0.92
C LYS A 149 -10.20 23.94 0.13
N ASP A 150 -9.20 24.77 -0.10
CA ASP A 150 -8.84 25.83 0.85
C ASP A 150 -9.89 26.96 0.80
N HIS A 151 -10.36 27.33 -0.40
CA HIS A 151 -11.48 28.26 -0.58
C HIS A 151 -12.77 27.79 0.12
N ALA A 152 -13.14 26.52 0.02
CA ALA A 152 -14.34 25.96 0.64
C ALA A 152 -14.25 25.84 2.18
N LYS A 153 -13.07 25.98 2.78
CA LYS A 153 -12.96 26.08 4.24
C LYS A 153 -13.25 27.49 4.74
N GLU A 154 -12.89 28.49 3.93
CA GLU A 154 -13.07 29.91 4.26
C GLU A 154 -14.49 30.37 3.92
N ASN A 155 -15.06 29.86 2.82
CA ASN A 155 -16.37 30.22 2.31
C ASN A 155 -17.39 29.09 2.49
N LEU A 156 -18.38 29.32 3.37
CA LEU A 156 -19.44 28.37 3.70
C LEU A 156 -20.51 28.21 2.61
N ASP A 157 -20.46 29.02 1.54
CA ASP A 157 -21.38 28.95 0.40
C ASP A 157 -20.94 27.95 -0.69
N THR A 158 -19.73 27.41 -0.56
CA THR A 158 -19.11 26.56 -1.57
C THR A 158 -18.83 25.19 -0.99
N MET A 159 -19.40 24.14 -1.59
CA MET A 159 -19.10 22.75 -1.25
C MET A 159 -18.11 22.18 -2.25
N VAL A 160 -17.00 21.64 -1.75
CA VAL A 160 -16.06 20.86 -2.56
C VAL A 160 -16.07 19.43 -2.05
N ALA A 161 -16.42 18.49 -2.92
CA ALA A 161 -16.46 17.07 -2.58
C ALA A 161 -15.78 16.20 -3.61
N THR A 162 -15.28 15.06 -3.15
CA THR A 162 -14.79 13.99 -4.00
C THR A 162 -15.73 12.81 -3.92
N PHE A 163 -16.00 12.16 -5.04
CA PHE A 163 -16.79 10.94 -5.04
C PHE A 163 -16.08 9.82 -5.78
N ASP A 164 -16.27 8.60 -5.30
CA ASP A 164 -15.65 7.38 -5.82
C ASP A 164 -16.59 6.20 -5.59
N LEU A 165 -16.65 5.29 -6.58
CA LEU A 165 -17.39 4.05 -6.44
C LEU A 165 -16.43 2.97 -5.93
N GLN A 166 -16.70 2.47 -4.72
CA GLN A 166 -15.88 1.44 -4.11
C GLN A 166 -15.88 0.15 -4.97
N ALA A 167 -14.81 -0.62 -4.88
CA ALA A 167 -14.76 -1.98 -5.39
C ALA A 167 -15.98 -2.79 -4.91
N VAL A 168 -16.51 -3.64 -5.79
CA VAL A 168 -17.74 -4.41 -5.53
C VAL A 168 -17.61 -5.21 -4.25
N LEU A 169 -18.57 -5.01 -3.35
CA LEU A 169 -18.65 -5.71 -2.07
C LEU A 169 -19.43 -7.00 -2.27
N GLN A 170 -18.76 -8.14 -2.17
CA GLN A 170 -19.42 -9.44 -2.21
C GLN A 170 -19.87 -9.84 -0.81
N ILE A 171 -21.18 -10.04 -0.63
CA ILE A 171 -21.79 -10.44 0.64
C ILE A 171 -22.55 -11.77 0.49
N PRO A 172 -22.44 -12.71 1.45
CA PRO A 172 -21.61 -12.64 2.66
C PRO A 172 -20.11 -12.78 2.35
N CYS A 173 -19.27 -12.07 3.11
CA CYS A 173 -17.81 -12.20 3.06
C CYS A 173 -17.34 -13.02 4.27
N SER A 174 -16.61 -14.11 4.02
CA SER A 174 -16.04 -14.95 5.08
C SER A 174 -14.84 -15.74 4.54
N LEU A 175 -13.97 -16.17 5.47
CA LEU A 175 -12.84 -17.06 5.20
C LEU A 175 -13.24 -18.55 5.27
N VAL A 176 -14.49 -18.85 5.61
CA VAL A 176 -15.00 -20.22 5.70
C VAL A 176 -15.16 -20.81 4.30
N SER A 177 -14.61 -22.01 4.08
CA SER A 177 -14.56 -22.69 2.78
C SER A 177 -15.93 -22.90 2.14
N GLN A 178 -16.99 -23.12 2.93
CA GLN A 178 -18.35 -23.30 2.41
C GLN A 178 -18.88 -22.06 1.66
N ILE A 179 -18.52 -20.86 2.10
CA ILE A 179 -18.96 -19.59 1.49
C ILE A 179 -18.32 -19.37 0.10
N TYR A 180 -17.23 -20.09 -0.21
CA TYR A 180 -16.65 -20.09 -1.55
C TYR A 180 -17.61 -20.66 -2.61
N TYR A 181 -18.42 -21.65 -2.24
CA TYR A 181 -19.35 -22.33 -3.14
C TYR A 181 -20.76 -21.72 -3.15
N MET A 182 -21.02 -20.73 -2.31
CA MET A 182 -22.31 -20.04 -2.25
C MET A 182 -22.38 -18.93 -3.30
N ARG A 183 -23.59 -18.67 -3.81
CA ARG A 183 -23.85 -17.48 -4.62
C ARG A 183 -23.72 -16.24 -3.73
N LYS A 184 -22.80 -15.36 -4.08
CA LYS A 184 -22.57 -14.08 -3.39
C LYS A 184 -23.40 -12.99 -4.05
N LEU A 185 -24.00 -12.14 -3.23
CA LEU A 185 -24.70 -10.95 -3.65
C LEU A 185 -23.69 -9.82 -3.82
N ASN A 186 -23.72 -9.14 -4.96
CA ASN A 186 -22.92 -7.94 -5.17
C ASN A 186 -23.64 -6.72 -4.58
N SER A 187 -22.94 -6.01 -3.71
CA SER A 187 -23.33 -4.71 -3.18
C SER A 187 -22.36 -3.64 -3.67
N TYR A 188 -22.93 -2.47 -3.95
CA TYR A 188 -22.23 -1.31 -4.46
C TYR A 188 -22.31 -0.19 -3.43
N ASN A 189 -21.23 0.58 -3.31
CA ASN A 189 -21.14 1.70 -2.38
C ASN A 189 -20.52 2.91 -3.10
N LEU A 190 -21.30 3.96 -3.32
CA LEU A 190 -20.80 5.24 -3.79
C LEU A 190 -20.55 6.15 -2.60
N SER A 191 -19.30 6.54 -2.41
CA SER A 191 -18.89 7.41 -1.31
C SER A 191 -18.69 8.84 -1.81
N ILE A 192 -19.39 9.81 -1.23
CA ILE A 192 -19.20 11.24 -1.46
C ILE A 192 -18.59 11.85 -0.22
N TYR A 193 -17.40 12.43 -0.35
CA TYR A 193 -16.62 12.97 0.74
C TYR A 193 -16.38 14.46 0.58
N ASN A 194 -16.91 15.26 1.51
CA ASN A 194 -16.71 16.70 1.55
C ASN A 194 -15.29 17.03 2.06
N LEU A 195 -14.52 17.75 1.24
CA LEU A 195 -13.12 18.06 1.51
C LEU A 195 -12.93 19.13 2.58
N ALA A 196 -13.92 19.99 2.78
CA ALA A 196 -13.90 21.05 3.79
C ALA A 196 -14.41 20.50 5.15
N SER A 197 -15.67 20.04 5.19
CA SER A 197 -16.32 19.60 6.44
C SER A 197 -15.88 18.22 6.94
N LYS A 198 -15.20 17.42 6.11
CA LYS A 198 -14.81 16.02 6.40
C LYS A 198 -15.99 15.06 6.57
N HIS A 199 -17.19 15.48 6.18
CA HIS A 199 -18.35 14.61 6.17
C HIS A 199 -18.32 13.65 4.99
N ALA A 200 -18.66 12.38 5.22
CA ALA A 200 -18.78 11.34 4.20
C ALA A 200 -20.23 10.85 4.13
N THR A 201 -20.80 10.82 2.93
CA THR A 201 -22.10 10.20 2.67
C THR A 201 -21.87 8.95 1.82
N CYS A 202 -22.40 7.81 2.26
CA CYS A 202 -22.30 6.54 1.55
C CYS A 202 -23.68 6.14 1.02
N TYR A 203 -23.79 5.94 -0.29
CA TYR A 203 -24.98 5.41 -0.94
C TYR A 203 -24.74 3.92 -1.21
N LEU A 204 -25.44 3.06 -0.48
CA LEU A 204 -25.36 1.61 -0.65
C LEU A 204 -26.60 1.08 -1.37
N TRP A 205 -26.37 0.20 -2.33
CA TRP A 205 -27.43 -0.58 -2.98
C TRP A 205 -26.88 -1.95 -3.39
N SER A 206 -27.78 -2.86 -3.77
CA SER A 206 -27.40 -4.20 -4.25
C SER A 206 -27.70 -4.37 -5.74
N GLU A 207 -27.13 -5.42 -6.34
CA GLU A 207 -27.45 -5.82 -7.72
C GLU A 207 -28.92 -6.22 -7.93
N VAL A 208 -29.68 -6.44 -6.84
CA VAL A 208 -31.13 -6.67 -6.88
C VAL A 208 -31.88 -5.35 -7.12
N ASP A 209 -31.35 -4.25 -6.59
CA ASP A 209 -32.01 -2.94 -6.65
C ASP A 209 -31.70 -2.23 -7.95
N ALA A 210 -30.41 -2.17 -8.32
CA ALA A 210 -29.96 -1.47 -9.52
C ALA A 210 -28.57 -1.92 -9.98
N LYS A 211 -28.17 -1.48 -11.17
CA LYS A 211 -26.81 -1.71 -11.69
C LYS A 211 -25.82 -0.70 -11.10
N ARG A 212 -24.61 -0.64 -11.64
CA ARG A 212 -23.55 0.30 -11.19
C ARG A 212 -23.13 1.28 -12.29
N GLY A 213 -24.08 1.64 -13.16
CA GLY A 213 -23.83 2.49 -14.31
C GLY A 213 -23.85 3.97 -13.95
N SER A 214 -23.66 4.79 -14.98
CA SER A 214 -23.72 6.25 -14.87
C SER A 214 -25.06 6.78 -14.38
N CYS A 215 -26.17 6.10 -14.70
CA CYS A 215 -27.49 6.51 -14.24
C CYS A 215 -27.62 6.41 -12.72
N GLU A 216 -27.20 5.28 -12.12
CA GLU A 216 -27.26 5.09 -10.67
C GLU A 216 -26.34 6.06 -9.92
N ILE A 217 -25.14 6.32 -10.46
CA ILE A 217 -24.24 7.33 -9.92
C ILE A 217 -24.88 8.73 -10.03
N GLY A 218 -25.48 9.05 -11.18
CA GLY A 218 -26.23 10.30 -11.39
C GLY A 218 -27.37 10.47 -10.38
N THR A 219 -28.13 9.41 -10.09
CA THR A 219 -29.17 9.43 -9.05
C THR A 219 -28.58 9.72 -7.67
N CYS A 220 -27.46 9.08 -7.29
CA CYS A 220 -26.82 9.34 -6.00
C CYS A 220 -26.31 10.79 -5.90
N LEU A 221 -25.71 11.32 -6.97
CA LEU A 221 -25.28 12.72 -7.03
C LEU A 221 -26.48 13.67 -6.95
N TYR A 222 -27.58 13.36 -7.63
CA TYR A 222 -28.81 14.14 -7.56
C TYR A 222 -29.39 14.14 -6.14
N LEU A 223 -29.49 12.99 -5.48
CA LEU A 223 -29.92 12.89 -4.08
C LEU A 223 -29.02 13.70 -3.15
N GLN A 224 -27.71 13.64 -3.37
CA GLN A 224 -26.75 14.45 -2.61
C GLN A 224 -27.00 15.94 -2.80
N LEU A 225 -27.18 16.41 -4.04
CA LEU A 225 -27.46 17.82 -4.34
C LEU A 225 -28.79 18.29 -3.75
N MET A 226 -29.83 17.46 -3.81
CA MET A 226 -31.15 17.78 -3.22
C MET A 226 -31.10 17.82 -1.68
N SER A 227 -30.17 17.09 -1.06
CA SER A 227 -29.99 17.11 0.40
C SER A 227 -29.21 18.32 0.92
N LEU A 228 -28.65 19.15 0.03
CA LEU A 228 -27.82 20.29 0.44
C LEU A 228 -28.64 21.40 1.11
N GLN A 229 -28.01 22.05 2.08
CA GLN A 229 -28.58 23.22 2.73
C GLN A 229 -28.64 24.40 1.75
N ARG A 230 -29.68 25.24 1.89
CA ARG A 230 -29.96 26.36 0.97
C ARG A 230 -28.88 27.45 0.93
N ASN A 231 -27.94 27.46 1.88
CA ASN A 231 -26.82 28.38 1.93
C ASN A 231 -25.70 28.03 0.93
N ILE A 232 -25.66 26.79 0.42
CA ILE A 232 -24.65 26.37 -0.56
C ILE A 232 -25.10 26.82 -1.95
N LYS A 233 -24.32 27.72 -2.57
CA LYS A 233 -24.56 28.26 -3.92
C LYS A 233 -23.72 27.56 -4.98
N HIS A 234 -22.53 27.11 -4.61
CA HIS A 234 -21.56 26.52 -5.53
C HIS A 234 -21.17 25.12 -5.06
N VAL A 235 -21.18 24.16 -5.99
CA VAL A 235 -20.76 22.79 -5.73
C VAL A 235 -19.71 22.39 -6.75
N ILE A 236 -18.55 21.97 -6.26
CA ILE A 236 -17.43 21.48 -7.06
C ILE A 236 -17.22 20.01 -6.70
N LEU A 237 -17.35 19.15 -7.71
CA LEU A 237 -17.23 17.70 -7.55
C LEU A 237 -16.00 17.19 -8.29
N TYR A 238 -15.21 16.38 -7.59
CA TYR A 238 -14.03 15.72 -8.13
C TYR A 238 -14.25 14.20 -8.17
N SER A 239 -14.03 13.56 -9.31
CA SER A 239 -14.10 12.11 -9.46
C SER A 239 -12.88 11.55 -10.18
N ASP A 240 -12.74 10.23 -10.15
CA ASP A 240 -11.94 9.53 -11.14
C ASP A 240 -12.72 9.56 -12.48
N ALA A 241 -12.05 9.97 -13.56
CA ALA A 241 -12.69 10.18 -14.86
C ALA A 241 -13.02 8.84 -15.58
N CYS A 242 -13.54 7.86 -14.85
CA CYS A 242 -13.99 6.57 -15.34
C CYS A 242 -15.10 6.77 -16.36
N ALA A 243 -14.83 6.48 -17.65
CA ALA A 243 -15.75 6.78 -18.74
C ALA A 243 -17.13 6.11 -18.58
N GLY A 244 -17.16 4.85 -18.12
CA GLY A 244 -18.42 4.11 -17.94
C GLY A 244 -19.28 4.60 -16.77
N GLN A 245 -18.74 5.45 -15.92
CA GLN A 245 -19.36 5.86 -14.66
C GLN A 245 -19.53 7.37 -14.61
N ASN A 246 -18.42 8.10 -14.68
CA ASN A 246 -18.35 9.50 -14.29
C ASN A 246 -18.08 10.46 -15.45
N ARG A 247 -17.55 9.99 -16.58
CA ARG A 247 -17.23 10.82 -17.76
C ARG A 247 -18.01 10.34 -18.99
N ASN A 248 -19.30 10.68 -19.05
CA ASN A 248 -20.20 10.28 -20.13
C ASN A 248 -21.35 11.30 -20.31
N GLN A 249 -22.25 11.03 -21.25
CA GLN A 249 -23.38 11.92 -21.55
C GLN A 249 -24.37 12.11 -20.38
N PHE A 250 -24.38 11.20 -19.40
CA PHE A 250 -25.31 11.26 -18.27
C PHE A 250 -24.70 11.99 -17.06
N ILE A 251 -23.37 11.97 -16.94
CA ILE A 251 -22.62 12.70 -15.91
C ILE A 251 -21.59 13.58 -16.62
N THR A 252 -21.95 14.85 -16.77
CA THR A 252 -21.07 15.85 -17.36
C THR A 252 -20.02 16.27 -16.34
N THR A 253 -18.80 15.78 -16.53
CA THR A 253 -17.60 16.32 -15.87
C THR A 253 -16.95 17.35 -16.79
N ALA A 254 -16.79 18.59 -16.31
CA ALA A 254 -15.99 19.62 -16.96
C ALA A 254 -14.49 19.32 -16.83
#